data_AF-A0A3M1WDG3-F1
#
_entry.id   AF-A0A3M1WDG3-F1
#
_cell.length_a   1.000
_cell.length_b   1.000
_cell.length_c   1.000
_cell.angle_alpha   90.00
_cell.angle_beta   90.00
_cell.angle_gamma   90.00
#
_symmetry.space_group_name_H-M   'P 1'
#
loop_
_entity.id
_entity.type
_entity.pdbx_description
1 polymer ?
#
loop_
_entity_poly.entity_id
_entity_poly.type
_entity_poly.pdbx_seq_one_letter_code
_entity_poly.pdbx_strand_id
1 'polypeptide(L)'
;MGFRSTGPTSRHLLYRTELFDIDVHIDRAREERCVDIIGQVMPREIESTAPMEAAVQLLIGSRPILQTRMNEYGEFIFDDVGEGTYDLRVTFPELTLDVVGLSATLSPR
;
A
#
# COMPACT_ATOMS: atom_id res chain seq x y z
N MET A 1 37.05 7.36 -9.00
CA MET A 1 35.77 7.04 -9.67
C MET A 1 34.69 6.96 -8.61
N GLY A 2 33.68 7.83 -8.65
CA GLY A 2 32.58 7.82 -7.68
C GLY A 2 31.29 7.35 -8.36
N PHE A 3 30.69 6.28 -7.87
CA PHE A 3 29.40 5.80 -8.33
C PHE A 3 28.32 6.69 -7.69
N ARG A 4 27.58 7.45 -8.49
CA ARG A 4 26.36 8.14 -8.05
C ARG A 4 25.18 7.25 -8.42
N SER A 5 24.77 6.36 -7.51
CA SER A 5 23.42 5.79 -7.59
C SER A 5 22.45 6.93 -7.25
N THR A 6 21.70 7.40 -8.24
CA THR A 6 20.74 8.50 -8.06
C THR A 6 19.40 8.18 -8.73
N GLY A 7 18.87 7.00 -8.43
CA GLY A 7 17.44 6.71 -8.65
C GLY A 7 16.62 7.15 -7.44
N PRO A 8 15.35 7.57 -7.60
CA PRO A 8 14.41 7.67 -6.48
C PRO A 8 14.28 6.28 -5.85
N THR A 9 14.50 6.17 -4.53
CA THR A 9 14.53 4.87 -3.84
C THR A 9 13.17 4.46 -3.32
N SER A 10 12.31 5.43 -2.97
CA SER A 10 11.01 5.17 -2.36
C SER A 10 10.06 6.37 -2.42
N ARG A 11 8.76 6.12 -2.24
CA ARG A 11 7.72 7.14 -2.01
C ARG A 11 6.88 6.75 -0.80
N HIS A 12 6.54 7.74 0.02
CA HIS A 12 5.77 7.54 1.26
C HIS A 12 4.46 8.34 1.19
N LEU A 13 3.35 7.69 1.53
CA LEU A 13 1.99 8.23 1.48
C LEU A 13 1.26 7.89 2.77
N LEU A 14 0.60 8.88 3.36
CA LEU A 14 -0.23 8.71 4.55
C LEU A 14 -1.67 9.10 4.23
N TYR A 15 -2.58 8.15 4.36
CA TYR A 15 -4.02 8.37 4.24
C TYR A 15 -4.65 8.33 5.63
N ARG A 16 -5.55 9.25 5.92
CA ARG A 16 -6.19 9.35 7.23
C ARG A 16 -7.70 9.31 7.10
N THR A 17 -8.33 8.51 7.94
CA THR A 17 -9.78 8.44 8.12
C THR A 17 -10.12 8.80 9.57
N GLU A 18 -11.40 8.74 9.92
CA GLU A 18 -11.80 8.94 11.33
C GLU A 18 -11.28 7.82 12.23
N LEU A 19 -11.29 6.58 11.74
CA LEU A 19 -11.02 5.38 12.53
C LEU A 19 -9.59 4.84 12.35
N PHE A 20 -9.02 5.01 11.16
CA PHE A 20 -7.73 4.40 10.78
C PHE A 20 -6.82 5.40 10.07
N ASP A 21 -5.52 5.24 10.31
CA ASP A 21 -4.46 5.75 9.45
C ASP A 21 -3.93 4.61 8.58
N ILE A 22 -3.66 4.88 7.30
CA ILE A 22 -3.05 3.93 6.38
C ILE A 22 -1.74 4.54 5.89
N ASP A 23 -0.64 3.92 6.29
CA ASP A 23 0.69 4.26 5.85
C ASP A 23 1.09 3.38 4.65
N VAL A 24 1.58 3.98 3.56
CA VAL A 24 1.96 3.26 2.35
C VAL A 24 3.33 3.71 1.87
N HIS A 25 4.22 2.76 1.70
CA HIS A 25 5.55 2.90 1.12
C HIS A 25 5.59 2.18 -0.24
N ILE A 26 6.13 2.88 -1.23
CA ILE A 26 6.33 2.36 -2.58
C ILE A 26 7.82 2.35 -2.82
N ASP A 27 8.41 1.16 -2.84
CA ASP A 27 9.84 0.93 -2.99
C ASP A 27 10.16 0.37 -4.37
N ARG A 28 11.42 0.51 -4.78
CA ARG A 28 11.88 -0.09 -6.02
C ARG A 28 11.95 -1.61 -5.89
N ALA A 29 11.24 -2.34 -6.74
CA ALA A 29 11.30 -3.79 -6.82
C ALA A 29 12.59 -4.28 -7.51
N ARG A 30 12.83 -5.59 -7.46
CA ARG A 30 13.96 -6.21 -8.18
C ARG A 30 13.72 -6.23 -9.68
N GLU A 31 12.47 -6.42 -10.10
CA GLU A 31 12.08 -6.43 -11.52
C GLU A 31 12.05 -4.99 -12.10
N GLU A 32 12.47 -4.86 -13.37
CA GLU A 32 12.44 -3.55 -14.04
C GLU A 32 11.00 -3.07 -14.27
N ARG A 33 10.72 -1.81 -13.95
CA ARG A 33 9.39 -1.17 -14.03
C ARG A 33 8.34 -1.78 -13.08
N CYS A 34 8.81 -2.43 -12.02
CA CYS A 34 7.97 -2.85 -10.90
C CYS A 34 8.35 -2.11 -9.63
N VAL A 35 7.40 -2.05 -8.70
CA VAL A 35 7.54 -1.49 -7.36
C VAL A 35 6.99 -2.46 -6.33
N ASP A 36 7.55 -2.42 -5.13
CA ASP A 36 6.97 -3.09 -3.97
C ASP A 36 6.06 -2.09 -3.26
N ILE A 37 4.83 -2.50 -2.96
CA ILE A 37 3.88 -1.70 -2.18
C ILE A 37 3.77 -2.32 -0.80
N ILE A 38 4.35 -1.64 0.18
CA ILE A 38 4.28 -2.02 1.59
C ILE A 38 3.33 -1.06 2.27
N GLY A 39 2.41 -1.56 3.08
CA GLY A 39 1.56 -0.67 3.86
C GLY A 39 1.21 -1.21 5.23
N GLN A 40 0.75 -0.30 6.08
CA GLN A 40 0.30 -0.58 7.42
C GLN A 40 -1.00 0.18 7.71
N VAL A 41 -2.01 -0.53 8.21
CA VAL A 41 -3.25 0.05 8.71
C VAL A 41 -3.20 0.11 10.22
N MET A 42 -3.38 1.30 10.79
CA MET A 42 -3.29 1.54 12.22
C MET A 42 -4.61 2.14 12.73
N PRO A 43 -5.23 1.57 13.78
CA PRO A 43 -6.37 2.21 14.44
C PRO A 43 -5.92 3.52 15.09
N ARG A 44 -6.77 4.56 15.02
CA ARG A 44 -6.47 5.87 15.62
C ARG A 44 -6.77 5.91 17.11
N GLU A 45 -7.70 5.07 17.57
CA GLU A 45 -8.03 4.91 18.99
C GLU A 45 -7.48 3.60 19.52
N ILE A 46 -6.82 3.65 20.67
CA ILE A 46 -6.17 2.49 21.31
C ILE A 46 -7.18 1.39 21.68
N GLU A 47 -8.44 1.78 21.92
CA GLU A 47 -9.55 0.86 22.25
C GLU A 47 -10.33 0.38 21.01
N SER A 48 -10.08 0.96 19.83
CA SER A 48 -10.64 0.46 18.59
C SER A 48 -9.98 -0.88 18.31
N THR A 49 -10.80 -1.88 17.95
CA THR A 49 -10.35 -3.24 17.62
C THR A 49 -9.11 -3.16 16.73
N ALA A 50 -8.02 -3.80 17.19
CA ALA A 50 -6.79 -3.95 16.43
C ALA A 50 -7.13 -4.39 14.99
N PRO A 51 -6.32 -4.03 13.98
CA PRO A 51 -6.59 -4.45 12.62
C PRO A 51 -6.62 -5.98 12.60
N MET A 52 -7.83 -6.54 12.53
CA MET A 52 -8.03 -7.96 12.38
C MET A 52 -7.41 -8.37 11.04
N GLU A 53 -7.03 -9.65 10.88
CA GLU A 53 -6.62 -10.20 9.59
C GLU A 53 -7.65 -9.79 8.52
N ALA A 54 -7.30 -8.81 7.69
CA ALA A 54 -8.18 -8.24 6.68
C ALA A 54 -7.64 -8.57 5.29
N ALA A 55 -8.56 -8.72 4.33
CA ALA A 55 -8.16 -8.87 2.94
C ALA A 55 -7.76 -7.50 2.38
N VAL A 56 -6.60 -7.45 1.72
CA VAL A 56 -6.14 -6.25 1.03
C VAL A 56 -6.08 -6.55 -0.46
N GLN A 57 -6.65 -5.68 -1.28
CA GLN A 57 -6.73 -5.85 -2.72
C GLN A 57 -6.20 -4.62 -3.44
N LEU A 58 -5.44 -4.84 -4.51
CA LEU A 58 -5.18 -3.82 -5.52
C LEU A 58 -6.16 -4.00 -6.66
N LEU A 59 -6.75 -2.90 -7.12
CA LEU A 59 -7.76 -2.89 -8.17
C LEU A 59 -7.36 -1.97 -9.31
N ILE A 60 -7.84 -2.30 -10.51
CA ILE A 60 -7.94 -1.38 -11.64
C ILE A 60 -9.42 -1.13 -11.90
N GLY A 61 -9.90 0.06 -11.55
CA GLY A 61 -11.33 0.33 -11.44
C GLY A 61 -11.95 -0.61 -10.39
N SER A 62 -13.01 -1.35 -10.74
CA SER A 62 -13.67 -2.28 -9.82
C SER A 62 -13.11 -3.71 -9.83
N ARG A 63 -12.07 -3.99 -10.64
CA ARG A 63 -11.54 -5.35 -10.81
C ARG A 63 -10.32 -5.56 -9.92
N PRO A 64 -10.33 -6.53 -8.96
CA PRO A 64 -9.14 -6.90 -8.23
C PRO A 64 -8.13 -7.58 -9.15
N ILE A 65 -6.89 -7.13 -9.10
CA ILE A 65 -5.76 -7.65 -9.87
C ILE A 65 -4.78 -8.44 -9.01
N LEU A 66 -4.59 -8.01 -7.76
CA LEU A 66 -3.76 -8.65 -6.76
C LEU A 66 -4.50 -8.64 -5.42
N GLN A 67 -4.23 -9.65 -4.61
CA GLN A 67 -4.79 -9.75 -3.26
C GLN A 67 -3.74 -10.31 -2.31
N THR A 68 -3.70 -9.75 -1.12
CA THR A 68 -2.91 -10.23 0.01
C THR A 68 -3.76 -10.19 1.28
N ARG A 69 -3.17 -10.59 2.41
CA ARG A 69 -3.76 -10.44 3.73
C ARG A 69 -2.87 -9.58 4.60
N MET A 70 -3.54 -8.79 5.43
CA MET A 70 -2.90 -8.06 6.49
C MET A 70 -2.53 -9.01 7.64
N ASN A 71 -1.35 -8.83 8.24
CA ASN A 71 -0.95 -9.56 9.44
C ASN A 71 -1.57 -8.94 10.72
N GLU A 72 -1.26 -9.52 11.88
CA GLU A 72 -1.77 -9.06 13.19
C GLU A 72 -1.34 -7.63 13.57
N TYR A 73 -0.29 -7.09 12.93
CA TYR A 73 0.23 -5.74 13.16
C TYR A 73 -0.32 -4.70 12.18
N GLY A 74 -1.27 -5.11 11.33
CA GLY A 74 -1.83 -4.22 10.33
C GLY A 74 -0.98 -4.12 9.06
N GLU A 75 0.06 -4.93 8.88
CA GLU A 75 0.98 -4.81 7.75
C GLU A 75 0.56 -5.68 6.56
N PHE A 76 0.75 -5.18 5.35
CA PHE A 76 0.55 -5.91 4.10
C PHE A 76 1.62 -5.56 3.07
N ILE A 77 1.88 -6.48 2.15
CA ILE A 77 2.89 -6.32 1.09
C ILE A 77 2.33 -6.85 -0.23
N PHE A 78 2.59 -6.11 -1.30
CA PHE A 78 2.50 -6.57 -2.69
C PHE A 78 3.86 -6.40 -3.35
N ASP A 79 4.51 -7.50 -3.70
CA ASP A 79 5.81 -7.50 -4.38
C ASP A 79 5.64 -7.41 -5.91
N ASP A 80 6.65 -6.83 -6.57
CA ASP A 80 6.78 -6.79 -8.04
C ASP A 80 5.50 -6.27 -8.76
N VAL A 81 4.87 -5.23 -8.21
CA VAL A 81 3.70 -4.58 -8.81
C VAL A 81 4.15 -3.70 -9.97
N GLY A 82 3.60 -3.94 -11.18
CA GLY A 82 3.88 -3.08 -12.33
C GLY A 82 3.58 -1.60 -12.05
N GLU A 83 4.44 -0.71 -12.52
CA GLU A 83 4.23 0.73 -12.34
C GLU A 83 2.88 1.20 -12.93
N GLY A 84 2.09 1.92 -12.13
CA GLY A 84 0.74 2.30 -12.57
C GLY A 84 -0.07 3.08 -11.54
N THR A 85 -1.36 3.24 -11.83
CA THR A 85 -2.35 3.80 -10.89
C THR A 85 -3.36 2.72 -10.55
N TYR A 86 -3.58 2.52 -9.26
CA TYR A 86 -4.43 1.47 -8.70
C TYR A 86 -5.34 2.04 -7.62
N ASP A 87 -6.41 1.32 -7.31
CA ASP A 87 -7.14 1.54 -6.07
C ASP A 87 -6.69 0.48 -5.06
N LEU A 88 -6.55 0.85 -3.80
CA LEU A 88 -6.23 -0.06 -2.69
C LEU A 88 -7.48 -0.21 -1.81
N ARG A 89 -7.96 -1.45 -1.67
CA ARG A 89 -9.11 -1.79 -0.83
C ARG A 89 -8.67 -2.63 0.35
N VAL A 90 -9.05 -2.23 1.55
CA VAL A 90 -8.91 -3.02 2.78
C VAL A 90 -10.30 -3.43 3.25
N THR A 91 -10.56 -4.73 3.33
CA THR A 91 -11.87 -5.28 3.71
C THR A 91 -11.80 -5.96 5.07
N PHE A 92 -12.38 -5.32 6.07
CA PHE A 92 -12.65 -5.86 7.40
C PHE A 92 -14.02 -6.55 7.43
N PRO A 93 -14.34 -7.34 8.48
CA PRO A 93 -15.65 -7.98 8.60
C PRO A 93 -16.85 -7.01 8.55
N GLU A 94 -16.70 -5.80 9.11
CA GLU A 94 -17.79 -4.82 9.25
C GLU A 94 -17.57 -3.53 8.45
N LEU A 95 -16.42 -3.37 7.79
CA LEU A 95 -16.02 -2.13 7.14
C LEU A 95 -15.16 -2.39 5.91
N THR A 96 -15.28 -1.53 4.90
CA THR A 96 -14.35 -1.47 3.76
C THR A 96 -13.74 -0.07 3.68
N LEU A 97 -12.42 -0.01 3.52
CA LEU A 97 -11.68 1.22 3.25
C LEU A 97 -11.16 1.19 1.81
N ASP A 98 -11.37 2.28 1.08
CA ASP A 98 -10.89 2.44 -0.29
C ASP A 98 -9.96 3.66 -0.39
N VAL A 99 -8.75 3.44 -0.87
CA VAL A 99 -7.83 4.49 -1.31
C VAL A 99 -7.88 4.52 -2.84
N VAL A 100 -8.40 5.59 -3.39
CA VAL A 100 -8.59 5.74 -4.84
C VAL A 100 -7.40 6.45 -5.47
N GLY A 101 -6.91 5.93 -6.60
CA GLY A 101 -5.86 6.56 -7.38
C GLY A 101 -4.48 6.52 -6.73
N LEU A 102 -4.16 5.45 -5.99
CA LEU A 102 -2.81 5.15 -5.52
C LEU A 102 -1.87 5.03 -6.73
N SER A 103 -0.97 6.00 -6.87
CA SER A 103 0.05 6.00 -7.91
C SER A 103 1.26 5.17 -7.44
N ALA A 104 1.29 3.91 -7.85
CA ALA A 104 2.36 2.94 -7.66
C ALA A 104 3.49 3.18 -8.65
N THR A 105 4.07 4.37 -8.59
CA THR A 105 5.18 4.79 -9.44
C THR A 105 6.20 5.52 -8.58
N LEU A 106 7.47 5.32 -8.89
CA LEU A 106 8.52 6.14 -8.28
C LEU A 106 8.43 7.57 -8.84
N SER A 107 8.66 8.58 -8.00
CA SER A 107 8.56 9.98 -8.42
C SER A 107 9.55 10.28 -9.55
N PRO A 108 9.08 10.77 -10.72
CA PRO A 108 9.98 11.25 -11.76
C PRO A 108 10.68 12.53 -11.28
N ARG A 109 11.93 12.71 -11.71
CA ARG A 109 12.73 13.92 -11.44
C ARG A 109 12.26 15.11 -12.26
#